data_AF-A0A1W1ELF2-F1
#
_entry.id   AF-A0A1W1ELF2-F1
#
_cell.length_a   1.000
_cell.length_b   1.000
_cell.length_c   1.000
_cell.angle_alpha   90.00
_cell.angle_beta   90.00
_cell.angle_gamma   90.00
#
_symmetry.space_group_name_H-M   'P 1'
#
loop_
_entity.id
_entity.type
_entity.pdbx_description
1 polymer ?
#
loop_
_entity_poly.entity_id
_entity_poly.type
_entity_poly.pdbx_seq_one_letter_code
_entity_poly.pdbx_strand_id
1 'polypeptide(L)'
;MNRVIYIILIVLLVISQSILLYKLHLIENKLNNLITQKIRNPIENGSPIKNILEINDIIKRDRLIIENMKKDTFESHSQFDARRYNAKMALKKKVIRLANSNISNKIVGYLSMDSYDADMQKMQLSLKWNSLHNMFNTKDKEKLYLDINRKDARRLFEDKRTYPFYITIKFINYKILIDKIFIKDMDKRFYLNKKFVLLRNIMVQDTPYAKDTSWQDAIEYCNTLSLASYSDWRLPNKAELKDIYNSIGNFKNITLYWYWSSTSKNENEAWYMRFKNGQEFWSNKSNLYYSLCVRDI
;
A
#
# COMPACT_ATOMS: atom_id res chain seq x y z
N MET A 1 -26.48 20.45 -33.70
CA MET A 1 -25.79 20.39 -32.39
C MET A 1 -24.30 20.58 -32.64
N ASN A 2 -23.79 21.79 -32.38
CA ASN A 2 -22.57 22.34 -32.97
C ASN A 2 -21.29 21.58 -32.59
N ARG A 3 -20.44 21.25 -33.59
CA ARG A 3 -19.08 20.73 -33.40
C ARG A 3 -18.25 21.56 -32.41
N VAL A 4 -18.52 22.87 -32.32
CA VAL A 4 -17.91 23.79 -31.36
C VAL A 4 -18.26 23.44 -29.91
N ILE A 5 -19.51 23.06 -29.61
CA ILE A 5 -19.95 22.65 -28.26
C ILE A 5 -19.28 21.33 -27.88
N TYR A 6 -19.15 20.39 -28.82
CA TYR A 6 -18.50 19.10 -28.61
C TYR A 6 -16.99 19.25 -28.32
N ILE A 7 -16.31 20.14 -29.07
CA ILE A 7 -14.89 20.46 -28.84
C ILE A 7 -14.69 21.16 -27.49
N ILE A 8 -15.55 22.11 -27.12
CA ILE A 8 -15.49 22.79 -25.81
C ILE A 8 -15.71 21.78 -24.67
N LEU A 9 -16.67 20.86 -24.79
CA LEU A 9 -16.89 19.80 -23.79
C LEU A 9 -15.70 18.85 -23.66
N ILE A 10 -15.08 18.45 -24.77
CA ILE A 10 -13.87 17.60 -24.76
C ILE A 10 -12.70 18.35 -24.13
N VAL A 11 -12.49 19.61 -24.49
CA VAL A 11 -11.43 20.45 -23.91
C VAL A 11 -11.66 20.65 -22.41
N LEU A 12 -12.89 20.90 -21.97
CA LEU A 12 -13.26 20.97 -20.55
C LEU A 12 -13.06 19.63 -19.82
N LEU A 13 -13.34 18.49 -20.47
CA LEU A 13 -13.13 17.13 -19.93
C LEU A 13 -11.64 16.76 -19.81
N VAL A 14 -10.81 17.22 -20.75
CA VAL A 14 -9.34 17.01 -20.75
C VAL A 14 -8.70 17.95 -19.72
N ILE A 15 -9.17 19.19 -19.65
CA ILE A 15 -8.77 20.16 -18.64
C ILE A 15 -9.18 19.67 -17.24
N SER A 16 -10.40 19.18 -17.03
CA SER A 16 -10.83 18.63 -15.72
C SER A 16 -10.03 17.40 -15.28
N GLN A 17 -9.65 16.52 -16.22
CA GLN A 17 -8.79 15.37 -15.94
C GLN A 17 -7.36 15.77 -15.58
N SER A 18 -6.75 16.72 -16.29
CA SER A 18 -5.39 17.21 -16.01
C SER A 18 -5.31 17.97 -14.68
N ILE A 19 -6.35 18.73 -14.37
CA ILE A 19 -6.52 19.41 -13.09
C ILE A 19 -6.62 18.40 -11.95
N LEU A 20 -7.55 17.44 -12.03
CA LEU A 20 -7.78 16.48 -10.96
C LEU A 20 -6.54 15.61 -10.72
N LEU A 21 -5.81 15.23 -11.78
CA LEU A 21 -4.57 14.47 -11.68
C LEU A 21 -3.46 15.22 -10.91
N TYR A 22 -3.32 16.53 -11.14
CA TYR A 22 -2.39 17.40 -10.41
C TYR A 22 -2.83 17.62 -8.94
N LYS A 23 -4.14 17.83 -8.71
CA LYS A 23 -4.75 18.00 -7.38
C LYS A 23 -4.58 16.79 -6.47
N LEU A 24 -4.64 15.59 -7.04
CA LEU A 24 -4.58 14.33 -6.30
C LEU A 24 -3.15 14.01 -5.82
N HIS A 25 -2.13 14.36 -6.61
CA HIS A 25 -0.73 14.00 -6.31
C HIS A 25 -0.18 14.67 -5.03
N LEU A 26 -0.61 15.90 -4.76
CA LEU A 26 -0.17 16.67 -3.57
C LEU A 26 -0.83 16.19 -2.27
N ILE A 27 -2.06 15.67 -2.35
CA ILE A 27 -2.84 15.19 -1.20
C ILE A 27 -2.48 13.74 -0.85
N GLU A 28 -2.07 12.96 -1.85
CA GLU A 28 -1.79 11.51 -1.83
C GLU A 28 -0.90 11.03 -0.66
N ASN A 29 0.29 11.60 -0.51
CA ASN A 29 1.29 11.10 0.45
C ASN A 29 0.92 11.43 1.90
N LYS A 30 0.42 12.63 2.15
CA LYS A 30 0.09 13.07 3.52
C LYS A 30 -1.19 12.40 4.03
N LEU A 31 -2.17 12.14 3.15
CA LEU A 31 -3.38 11.42 3.50
C LEU A 31 -3.10 9.97 3.90
N ASN A 32 -2.21 9.29 3.15
CA ASN A 32 -1.87 7.89 3.40
C ASN A 32 -1.21 7.69 4.78
N ASN A 33 -0.31 8.60 5.17
CA ASN A 33 0.39 8.52 6.46
C ASN A 33 -0.57 8.72 7.63
N LEU A 34 -1.42 9.74 7.53
CA LEU A 34 -2.42 10.05 8.55
C LEU A 34 -3.43 8.91 8.75
N ILE A 35 -3.91 8.30 7.66
CA ILE A 35 -4.89 7.22 7.78
C ILE A 35 -4.23 5.95 8.31
N THR A 36 -3.01 5.62 7.86
CA THR A 36 -2.27 4.42 8.31
C THR A 36 -1.98 4.45 9.81
N GLN A 37 -1.58 5.60 10.35
CA GLN A 37 -1.30 5.79 11.78
C GLN A 37 -2.56 5.67 12.67
N LYS A 38 -3.76 5.87 12.11
CA LYS A 38 -5.02 5.92 12.86
C LYS A 38 -5.75 4.59 12.99
N ILE A 39 -5.36 3.55 12.25
CA ILE A 39 -6.04 2.25 12.35
C ILE A 39 -5.77 1.62 13.71
N ARG A 40 -6.79 1.55 14.57
CA ARG A 40 -6.72 0.73 15.79
C ARG A 40 -6.75 -0.76 15.44
N ASN A 41 -6.04 -1.57 16.22
CA ASN A 41 -6.05 -3.02 16.07
C ASN A 41 -7.50 -3.56 15.99
N PRO A 42 -7.87 -4.36 14.97
CA PRO A 42 -9.20 -4.23 14.39
C PRO A 42 -10.16 -5.37 14.74
N ILE A 43 -9.82 -6.17 15.76
CA ILE A 43 -10.58 -7.39 16.05
C ILE A 43 -11.75 -7.10 17.00
N GLU A 44 -11.79 -5.94 17.65
CA GLU A 44 -12.82 -5.60 18.63
C GLU A 44 -13.82 -4.56 18.11
N ASN A 45 -14.95 -4.46 18.81
CA ASN A 45 -16.19 -3.76 18.45
C ASN A 45 -16.01 -2.51 17.58
N GLY A 46 -16.65 -2.49 16.41
CA GLY A 46 -16.47 -1.45 15.37
C GLY A 46 -15.61 -1.87 14.18
N SER A 47 -15.21 -3.14 14.10
CA SER A 47 -14.50 -3.75 12.97
C SER A 47 -15.27 -3.60 11.63
N PRO A 48 -14.60 -3.35 10.49
CA PRO A 48 -15.24 -3.26 9.17
C PRO A 48 -15.61 -4.64 8.60
N ILE A 49 -15.25 -5.72 9.31
CA ILE A 49 -15.56 -7.11 8.96
C ILE A 49 -16.95 -7.44 9.51
N LYS A 50 -17.91 -7.68 8.61
CA LYS A 50 -19.23 -8.20 8.96
C LYS A 50 -19.09 -9.60 9.56
N ASN A 51 -20.02 -9.99 10.45
CA ASN A 51 -20.05 -11.31 11.08
C ASN A 51 -18.75 -11.71 11.79
N ILE A 52 -18.03 -10.74 12.39
CA ILE A 52 -16.77 -10.99 13.10
C ILE A 52 -16.91 -12.05 14.21
N LEU A 53 -18.08 -12.12 14.86
CA LEU A 53 -18.38 -13.13 15.89
C LEU A 53 -18.33 -14.55 15.32
N GLU A 54 -18.95 -14.78 14.16
CA GLU A 54 -18.95 -16.07 13.47
C GLU A 54 -17.52 -16.49 13.06
N ILE A 55 -16.71 -15.54 12.60
CA ILE A 55 -15.30 -15.77 12.26
C ILE A 55 -14.51 -16.14 13.52
N ASN A 56 -14.74 -15.46 14.64
CA ASN A 56 -14.11 -15.76 15.92
C ASN A 56 -14.46 -17.17 16.42
N ASP A 57 -15.70 -17.60 16.26
CA ASP A 57 -16.12 -18.95 16.63
C ASP A 57 -15.47 -20.01 15.73
N ILE A 58 -15.31 -19.73 14.43
CA ILE A 58 -14.55 -20.59 13.51
C ILE A 58 -13.09 -20.70 13.95
N ILE A 59 -12.45 -19.58 14.30
CA ILE A 59 -11.07 -19.56 14.78
C ILE A 59 -10.94 -20.41 16.05
N LYS A 60 -11.82 -20.20 17.04
CA LYS A 60 -11.79 -20.93 18.31
C LYS A 60 -11.92 -22.43 18.09
N ARG A 61 -12.94 -22.86 17.33
CA ARG A 61 -13.21 -24.27 17.06
C ARG A 61 -12.06 -24.94 16.32
N ASP A 62 -11.62 -24.36 15.21
CA ASP A 62 -10.60 -24.98 14.36
C ASP A 62 -9.21 -24.96 15.04
N ARG A 63 -8.92 -23.94 15.87
CA ARG A 63 -7.72 -23.91 16.74
C ARG A 63 -7.75 -25.05 17.76
N LEU A 64 -8.89 -25.26 18.43
CA LEU A 64 -9.05 -26.34 19.40
C LEU A 64 -8.85 -27.73 18.75
N ILE A 65 -9.35 -27.93 17.52
CA ILE A 65 -9.11 -29.15 16.74
C ILE A 65 -7.60 -29.35 16.52
N ILE A 66 -6.88 -28.30 16.10
CA ILE A 66 -5.43 -28.36 15.83
C ILE A 66 -4.60 -28.58 17.11
N GLU A 67 -5.04 -28.01 18.24
CA GLU A 67 -4.41 -28.18 19.55
C GLU A 67 -4.56 -29.61 20.06
N ASN A 68 -5.71 -30.23 19.81
CA ASN A 68 -6.04 -31.59 20.23
C ASN A 68 -5.60 -32.69 19.23
N MET A 69 -4.93 -32.34 18.13
CA MET A 69 -4.40 -33.33 17.18
C MET A 69 -3.43 -34.28 17.89
N LYS A 70 -3.61 -35.57 17.64
CA LYS A 70 -2.72 -36.63 18.11
C LYS A 70 -1.98 -37.25 16.94
N LYS A 71 -0.79 -37.77 17.23
CA LYS A 71 0.01 -38.54 16.28
C LYS A 71 -0.68 -39.87 16.01
N ASP A 72 -0.76 -40.27 14.75
CA ASP A 72 -1.31 -41.58 14.38
C ASP A 72 -0.28 -42.70 14.65
N THR A 73 -0.75 -43.94 14.83
CA THR A 73 0.07 -45.09 15.24
C THR A 73 1.25 -45.34 14.29
N PHE A 74 1.07 -45.11 12.99
CA PHE A 74 2.09 -45.32 11.95
C PHE A 74 2.74 -44.03 11.44
N GLU A 75 2.49 -42.89 12.10
CA GLU A 75 3.02 -41.59 11.70
C GLU A 75 4.34 -41.27 12.43
N SER A 76 5.35 -40.83 11.67
CA SER A 76 6.59 -40.29 12.25
C SER A 76 6.37 -38.91 12.88
N HIS A 77 7.27 -38.48 13.77
CA HIS A 77 7.18 -37.17 14.40
C HIS A 77 7.19 -36.02 13.37
N SER A 78 8.06 -36.11 12.36
CA SER A 78 8.14 -35.11 11.29
C SER A 78 6.87 -35.04 10.44
N GLN A 79 6.25 -36.19 10.13
CA GLN A 79 4.98 -36.23 9.40
C GLN A 79 3.85 -35.57 10.22
N PHE A 80 3.79 -35.84 11.53
CA PHE A 80 2.84 -35.21 12.45
C PHE A 80 3.03 -33.69 12.51
N ASP A 81 4.26 -33.23 12.67
CA ASP A 81 4.57 -31.80 12.71
C ASP A 81 4.19 -31.11 11.40
N ALA A 82 4.49 -31.74 10.25
CA ALA A 82 4.12 -31.24 8.94
C ALA A 82 2.59 -31.17 8.78
N ARG A 83 1.85 -32.20 9.21
CA ARG A 83 0.39 -32.23 9.18
C ARG A 83 -0.22 -31.14 10.07
N ARG A 84 0.29 -30.96 11.28
CA ARG A 84 -0.15 -29.92 12.23
C ARG A 84 0.18 -28.52 11.69
N TYR A 85 1.35 -28.32 11.10
CA TYR A 85 1.74 -27.08 10.43
C TYR A 85 0.81 -26.74 9.25
N ASN A 86 0.53 -27.73 8.39
CA ASN A 86 -0.38 -27.57 7.27
C ASN A 86 -1.80 -27.22 7.73
N ALA A 87 -2.28 -27.83 8.82
CA ALA A 87 -3.57 -27.49 9.42
C ALA A 87 -3.60 -26.03 9.94
N LYS A 88 -2.53 -25.56 10.60
CA LYS A 88 -2.39 -24.15 11.01
C LYS A 88 -2.41 -23.21 9.81
N MET A 89 -1.72 -23.56 8.72
CA MET A 89 -1.69 -22.76 7.49
C MET A 89 -3.04 -22.75 6.76
N ALA A 90 -3.75 -23.88 6.74
CA ALA A 90 -5.09 -23.97 6.21
C ALA A 90 -6.08 -23.09 6.99
N LEU A 91 -6.02 -23.13 8.33
CA LEU A 91 -6.81 -22.24 9.19
C LEU A 91 -6.49 -20.77 8.91
N LYS A 92 -5.20 -20.40 8.83
CA LYS A 92 -4.78 -19.03 8.49
C LYS A 92 -5.36 -18.57 7.15
N LYS A 93 -5.28 -19.39 6.10
CA LYS A 93 -5.86 -19.10 4.78
C LYS A 93 -7.39 -18.96 4.84
N LYS A 94 -8.07 -19.86 5.56
CA LYS A 94 -9.53 -19.84 5.76
C LYS A 94 -9.99 -18.55 6.44
N VAL A 95 -9.34 -18.16 7.53
CA VAL A 95 -9.64 -16.92 8.25
C VAL A 95 -9.44 -15.69 7.37
N ILE A 96 -8.31 -15.62 6.65
CA ILE A 96 -8.04 -14.51 5.73
C ILE A 96 -9.12 -14.43 4.65
N ARG A 97 -9.53 -15.56 4.07
CA ARG A 97 -10.58 -15.60 3.05
C ARG A 97 -11.93 -15.11 3.60
N LEU A 98 -12.34 -15.64 4.76
CA LEU A 98 -13.61 -15.28 5.40
C LEU A 98 -13.64 -13.82 5.85
N ALA A 99 -12.54 -13.32 6.42
CA ALA A 99 -12.42 -11.92 6.78
C ALA A 99 -12.58 -11.04 5.53
N ASN A 100 -11.82 -11.29 4.46
CA ASN A 100 -11.90 -10.49 3.24
C ASN A 100 -13.24 -10.57 2.52
N SER A 101 -13.95 -11.70 2.56
CA SER A 101 -15.30 -11.79 1.97
C SER A 101 -16.35 -11.00 2.73
N ASN A 102 -16.09 -10.69 4.01
CA ASN A 102 -17.00 -9.97 4.88
C ASN A 102 -16.62 -8.51 5.12
N ILE A 103 -15.51 -8.02 4.55
CA ILE A 103 -15.14 -6.60 4.64
C ILE A 103 -16.18 -5.77 3.88
N SER A 104 -16.74 -4.76 4.57
CA SER A 104 -17.54 -3.73 3.90
C SER A 104 -16.63 -2.84 3.05
N ASN A 105 -16.57 -3.12 1.74
CA ASN A 105 -15.62 -2.51 0.80
C ASN A 105 -15.85 -1.03 0.45
N LYS A 106 -16.70 -0.30 1.19
CA LYS A 106 -17.01 1.11 0.90
C LYS A 106 -16.98 1.92 2.18
N ILE A 107 -15.79 2.38 2.53
CA ILE A 107 -15.61 3.38 3.58
C ILE A 107 -15.57 4.72 2.88
N VAL A 108 -16.51 5.60 3.23
CA VAL A 108 -16.62 6.94 2.66
C VAL A 108 -16.16 7.94 3.72
N GLY A 109 -15.20 8.78 3.35
CA GLY A 109 -14.83 9.98 4.09
C GLY A 109 -14.92 11.20 3.18
N TYR A 110 -14.84 12.38 3.77
CA TYR A 110 -14.80 13.66 3.06
C TYR A 110 -13.54 14.42 3.44
N LEU A 111 -12.84 14.91 2.42
CA LEU A 111 -11.79 15.90 2.54
C LEU A 111 -12.44 17.29 2.47
N SER A 112 -12.32 18.09 3.51
CA SER A 112 -12.85 19.45 3.58
C SER A 112 -11.72 20.46 3.56
N MET A 113 -11.87 21.57 2.85
CA MET A 113 -11.00 22.73 3.05
C MET A 113 -11.45 23.50 4.28
N ASP A 114 -10.51 23.74 5.20
CA ASP A 114 -10.76 24.52 6.41
C ASP A 114 -10.39 25.99 6.19
N SER A 115 -9.20 26.26 5.64
CA SER A 115 -8.69 27.61 5.40
C SER A 115 -7.60 27.63 4.32
N TYR A 116 -7.30 28.82 3.81
CA TYR A 116 -6.19 29.06 2.89
C TYR A 116 -5.47 30.35 3.28
N ASP A 117 -4.17 30.26 3.52
CA ASP A 117 -3.27 31.38 3.75
C ASP A 117 -2.68 31.83 2.40
N ALA A 118 -3.02 33.05 1.99
CA ALA A 118 -2.62 33.57 0.69
C ALA A 118 -1.16 34.02 0.64
N ASP A 119 -0.61 34.46 1.77
CA ASP A 119 0.75 34.98 1.86
C ASP A 119 1.74 33.82 1.92
N MET A 120 1.42 32.78 2.71
CA MET A 120 2.21 31.56 2.79
C MET A 120 1.94 30.57 1.66
N GLN A 121 0.92 30.82 0.82
CA GLN A 121 0.43 29.88 -0.20
C GLN A 121 0.17 28.47 0.37
N LYS A 122 -0.58 28.41 1.47
CA LYS A 122 -0.76 27.20 2.27
C LYS A 122 -2.21 26.94 2.59
N MET A 123 -2.70 25.76 2.24
CA MET A 123 -4.07 25.33 2.48
C MET A 123 -4.16 24.37 3.66
N GLN A 124 -5.14 24.58 4.53
CA GLN A 124 -5.49 23.65 5.60
C GLN A 124 -6.70 22.82 5.18
N LEU A 125 -6.60 21.50 5.37
CA LEU A 125 -7.61 20.51 5.05
C LEU A 125 -7.94 19.66 6.29
N SER A 126 -9.18 19.19 6.39
CA SER A 126 -9.63 18.24 7.42
C SER A 126 -10.28 17.00 6.82
N LEU A 127 -10.16 15.88 7.53
CA LEU A 127 -10.79 14.61 7.19
C LEU A 127 -11.99 14.34 8.07
N LYS A 128 -13.14 14.08 7.45
CA LYS A 128 -14.38 13.70 8.13
C LYS A 128 -14.80 12.29 7.70
N TRP A 129 -15.07 11.42 8.67
CA TRP A 129 -15.43 10.03 8.44
C TRP A 129 -16.94 9.83 8.64
N ASN A 130 -17.62 9.13 7.72
CA ASN A 130 -19.06 8.93 7.82
C ASN A 130 -19.45 7.75 8.73
N SER A 131 -18.98 6.53 8.42
CA SER A 131 -19.56 5.29 8.98
C SER A 131 -18.63 4.45 9.86
N LEU A 132 -17.33 4.78 9.92
CA LEU A 132 -16.32 4.02 10.66
C LEU A 132 -15.53 4.89 11.62
N HIS A 133 -16.20 5.86 12.25
CA HIS A 133 -15.60 6.77 13.22
C HIS A 133 -14.84 6.04 14.34
N ASN A 134 -15.24 4.82 14.71
CA ASN A 134 -14.60 4.05 15.77
C ASN A 134 -13.29 3.34 15.35
N MET A 135 -13.06 3.13 14.05
CA MET A 135 -11.81 2.52 13.54
C MET A 135 -10.62 3.48 13.57
N PHE A 136 -10.91 4.78 13.49
CA PHE A 136 -9.92 5.84 13.39
C PHE A 136 -9.91 6.62 14.70
N ASN A 137 -8.73 6.94 15.25
CA ASN A 137 -8.67 7.84 16.40
C ASN A 137 -9.14 9.25 15.98
N THR A 138 -10.37 9.60 16.35
CA THR A 138 -11.04 10.85 15.96
C THR A 138 -10.87 11.97 16.96
N LYS A 139 -10.19 11.71 18.10
CA LYS A 139 -9.87 12.74 19.09
C LYS A 139 -8.91 13.80 18.55
N ASP A 140 -8.10 13.44 17.55
CA ASP A 140 -7.20 14.39 16.90
C ASP A 140 -7.88 15.03 15.69
N LYS A 141 -8.24 16.31 15.83
CA LYS A 141 -8.51 17.24 14.71
C LYS A 141 -7.22 17.52 13.97
N GLU A 142 -6.61 16.48 13.39
CA GLU A 142 -5.39 16.63 12.63
C GLU A 142 -5.68 17.41 11.36
N LYS A 143 -4.95 18.52 11.26
CA LYS A 143 -5.01 19.44 10.14
C LYS A 143 -3.96 19.01 9.14
N LEU A 144 -4.40 18.70 7.93
CA LEU A 144 -3.53 18.46 6.81
C LEU A 144 -3.17 19.80 6.19
N TYR A 145 -1.88 20.07 5.97
CA TYR A 145 -1.44 21.27 5.26
C TYR A 145 -0.93 20.93 3.87
N LEU A 146 -1.31 21.73 2.88
CA LEU A 146 -0.92 21.59 1.49
C LEU A 146 -0.27 22.90 1.04
N ASP A 147 0.97 22.84 0.56
CA ASP A 147 1.60 24.00 -0.05
C ASP A 147 1.08 24.08 -1.51
N ILE A 148 0.38 25.17 -1.82
CA ILE A 148 -0.35 25.31 -3.07
C ILE A 148 -0.57 26.80 -3.40
N ASN A 149 -0.29 27.18 -4.65
CA ASN A 149 -0.52 28.56 -5.08
C ASN A 149 -2.02 28.91 -5.12
N ARG A 150 -2.31 30.21 -5.08
CA ARG A 150 -3.69 30.74 -4.99
C ARG A 150 -4.59 30.35 -6.16
N LYS A 151 -4.03 30.25 -7.37
CA LYS A 151 -4.79 29.92 -8.59
C LYS A 151 -5.24 28.46 -8.54
N ASP A 152 -4.35 27.56 -8.16
CA ASP A 152 -4.63 26.14 -8.05
C ASP A 152 -5.53 25.84 -6.84
N ALA A 153 -5.37 26.56 -5.73
CA ALA A 153 -6.23 26.49 -4.55
C ALA A 153 -7.69 26.86 -4.86
N ARG A 154 -7.92 27.96 -5.58
CA ARG A 154 -9.25 28.38 -6.04
C ARG A 154 -9.85 27.32 -6.95
N ARG A 155 -9.09 26.85 -7.93
CA ARG A 155 -9.51 25.78 -8.83
C ARG A 155 -9.87 24.49 -8.08
N LEU A 156 -9.24 24.22 -6.94
CA LEU A 156 -9.44 23.05 -6.08
C LEU A 156 -10.78 23.04 -5.35
N PHE A 157 -11.29 24.19 -4.92
CA PHE A 157 -12.52 24.28 -4.10
C PHE A 157 -13.54 25.29 -4.66
N GLU A 158 -13.43 25.60 -5.95
CA GLU A 158 -14.18 26.66 -6.66
C GLU A 158 -15.70 26.57 -6.41
N ASP A 159 -16.28 25.35 -6.42
CA ASP A 159 -17.73 25.13 -6.23
C ASP A 159 -18.09 24.15 -5.10
N LYS A 160 -17.11 23.39 -4.58
CA LYS A 160 -17.33 22.35 -3.55
C LYS A 160 -16.31 22.49 -2.45
N ARG A 161 -16.79 22.74 -1.22
CA ARG A 161 -15.94 22.79 -0.01
C ARG A 161 -15.44 21.43 0.43
N THR A 162 -16.08 20.34 -0.05
CA THR A 162 -15.78 18.97 0.35
C THR A 162 -15.67 18.02 -0.84
N TYR A 163 -14.76 17.06 -0.73
CA TYR A 163 -14.54 16.00 -1.72
C TYR A 163 -14.66 14.63 -1.06
N PRO A 164 -15.55 13.74 -1.54
CA PRO A 164 -15.62 12.39 -1.02
C PRO A 164 -14.38 11.60 -1.47
N PHE A 165 -13.76 10.89 -0.55
CA PHE A 165 -12.77 9.86 -0.82
C PHE A 165 -13.27 8.52 -0.31
N TYR A 166 -12.77 7.47 -0.93
CA TYR A 166 -13.13 6.09 -0.68
C TYR A 166 -11.90 5.31 -0.28
N ILE A 167 -12.06 4.42 0.69
CA ILE A 167 -11.01 3.50 1.11
C ILE A 167 -11.51 2.07 0.93
N THR A 168 -10.69 1.25 0.28
CA THR A 168 -10.82 -0.21 0.34
C THR A 168 -9.82 -0.76 1.33
N ILE A 169 -10.24 -1.80 2.02
CA ILE A 169 -9.49 -2.43 3.09
C ILE A 169 -9.29 -3.90 2.76
N LYS A 170 -8.15 -4.47 3.17
CA LYS A 170 -7.87 -5.90 3.13
C LYS A 170 -7.45 -6.40 4.50
N PHE A 171 -7.75 -7.65 4.78
CA PHE A 171 -7.26 -8.38 5.93
C PHE A 171 -6.10 -9.28 5.51
N ILE A 172 -4.89 -8.98 5.98
CA ILE A 172 -3.65 -9.68 5.65
C ILE A 172 -2.88 -9.94 6.95
N ASN A 173 -2.36 -11.16 7.13
CA ASN A 173 -1.55 -11.52 8.30
C ASN A 173 -2.18 -11.13 9.66
N TYR A 174 -3.49 -11.35 9.81
CA TYR A 174 -4.25 -10.99 11.01
C TYR A 174 -4.35 -9.49 11.31
N LYS A 175 -4.01 -8.63 10.34
CA LYS A 175 -4.13 -7.17 10.43
C LYS A 175 -5.07 -6.65 9.35
N ILE A 176 -5.76 -5.57 9.66
CA ILE A 176 -6.52 -4.80 8.69
C ILE A 176 -5.60 -3.73 8.11
N LEU A 177 -5.51 -3.69 6.79
CA LEU A 177 -4.67 -2.76 6.04
C LEU A 177 -5.52 -2.02 5.00
N ILE A 178 -5.12 -0.80 4.68
CA ILE A 178 -5.67 -0.07 3.55
C ILE A 178 -5.11 -0.67 2.28
N ASP A 179 -6.01 -1.08 1.39
CA ASP A 179 -5.65 -1.62 0.08
C ASP A 179 -5.60 -0.52 -0.97
N LYS A 180 -6.62 0.35 -1.03
CA LYS A 180 -6.68 1.46 -1.98
C LYS A 180 -7.37 2.65 -1.36
N ILE A 181 -6.93 3.82 -1.77
CA ILE A 181 -7.65 5.07 -1.53
C ILE A 181 -8.01 5.62 -2.92
N PHE A 182 -9.22 6.10 -3.13
CA PHE A 182 -9.58 6.72 -4.39
C PHE A 182 -10.60 7.83 -4.22
N ILE A 183 -10.58 8.80 -5.13
CA ILE A 183 -11.66 9.78 -5.28
C ILE A 183 -12.47 9.39 -6.51
N LYS A 184 -13.77 9.58 -6.45
CA LYS A 184 -14.68 9.34 -7.58
C LYS A 184 -15.09 10.69 -8.17
N ASP A 185 -14.93 10.84 -9.47
CA ASP A 185 -15.50 11.95 -10.24
C ASP A 185 -16.38 11.39 -11.35
N MET A 186 -17.67 11.74 -11.30
CA MET A 186 -18.75 11.10 -12.05
C MET A 186 -18.72 9.57 -11.95
N ASP A 187 -18.12 8.86 -12.91
CA ASP A 187 -17.97 7.39 -12.90
C ASP A 187 -16.51 6.90 -12.93
N LYS A 188 -15.55 7.82 -13.02
CA LYS A 188 -14.13 7.48 -13.03
C LYS A 188 -13.60 7.41 -11.60
N ARG A 189 -12.88 6.32 -11.31
CA ARG A 189 -12.13 6.17 -10.05
C ARG A 189 -10.69 6.62 -10.25
N PHE A 190 -10.29 7.60 -9.47
CA PHE A 190 -8.91 8.07 -9.43
C PHE A 190 -8.28 7.54 -8.16
N TYR A 191 -7.51 6.45 -8.31
CA TYR A 191 -6.77 5.86 -7.22
C TYR A 191 -5.67 6.81 -6.78
N LEU A 192 -5.79 7.27 -5.54
CA LEU A 192 -4.69 7.84 -4.78
C LEU A 192 -3.75 6.69 -4.50
N ASN A 193 -2.50 6.84 -4.92
CA ASN A 193 -1.43 5.86 -4.90
C ASN A 193 -1.43 4.89 -6.07
N LYS A 194 -1.01 5.37 -7.24
CA LYS A 194 -0.61 4.50 -8.38
C LYS A 194 0.80 3.90 -8.21
N LYS A 195 1.50 4.13 -7.10
CA LYS A 195 2.96 3.90 -6.98
C LYS A 195 3.42 2.91 -5.91
N PHE A 196 2.56 2.38 -5.05
CA PHE A 196 3.03 1.52 -3.97
C PHE A 196 2.20 0.24 -3.84
N VAL A 197 2.89 -0.90 -3.90
CA VAL A 197 2.35 -2.23 -3.55
C VAL A 197 2.85 -2.55 -2.15
N LEU A 198 1.93 -2.70 -1.20
CA LEU A 198 2.24 -3.10 0.16
C LEU A 198 2.52 -4.60 0.20
N LEU A 199 3.76 -4.98 0.53
CA LEU A 199 4.14 -6.36 0.79
C LEU A 199 4.70 -6.45 2.20
N ARG A 200 4.02 -7.17 3.11
CA ARG A 200 4.60 -7.59 4.41
C ARG A 200 5.32 -6.48 5.21
N ASN A 201 4.76 -5.28 5.29
CA ASN A 201 5.29 -4.07 5.97
C ASN A 201 6.43 -3.33 5.25
N ILE A 202 6.62 -3.53 3.95
CA ILE A 202 7.53 -2.70 3.15
C ILE A 202 6.79 -1.93 2.06
N MET A 203 7.28 -0.72 1.77
CA MET A 203 6.94 0.09 0.60
C MET A 203 8.07 -0.02 -0.42
N VAL A 204 7.72 -0.25 -1.70
CA VAL A 204 8.68 -0.52 -2.78
C VAL A 204 8.68 0.63 -3.79
N GLN A 205 9.87 1.04 -4.24
CA GLN A 205 10.04 2.08 -5.26
C GLN A 205 9.60 1.57 -6.65
N ASP A 206 8.38 1.91 -7.10
CA ASP A 206 7.87 1.61 -8.46
C ASP A 206 8.08 2.80 -9.42
N THR A 207 9.34 3.09 -9.79
CA THR A 207 9.70 4.20 -10.69
C THR A 207 10.45 3.71 -11.94
N PRO A 208 10.34 4.39 -13.09
CA PRO A 208 10.96 3.96 -14.35
C PRO A 208 12.49 4.03 -14.37
N TYR A 209 13.09 4.68 -13.38
CA TYR A 209 14.54 4.85 -13.26
C TYR A 209 15.10 3.81 -12.30
N ALA A 210 15.31 2.60 -12.79
CA ALA A 210 16.15 1.63 -12.10
C ALA A 210 17.58 1.85 -12.62
N LYS A 211 18.53 2.12 -11.71
CA LYS A 211 19.94 2.33 -12.05
C LYS A 211 20.69 1.01 -11.93
N ASP A 212 21.47 0.65 -12.94
CA ASP A 212 22.43 -0.44 -12.89
C ASP A 212 23.71 0.05 -12.20
N THR A 213 24.05 -0.59 -11.09
CA THR A 213 25.14 -0.13 -10.22
C THR A 213 25.89 -1.31 -9.63
N SER A 214 27.09 -1.05 -9.12
CA SER A 214 27.77 -1.98 -8.22
C SER A 214 26.91 -2.19 -6.96
N TRP A 215 27.20 -3.23 -6.18
CA TRP A 215 26.42 -3.55 -4.99
C TRP A 215 26.53 -2.46 -3.91
N GLN A 216 27.71 -1.88 -3.71
CA GLN A 216 27.91 -0.77 -2.78
C GLN A 216 27.16 0.48 -3.24
N ASP A 217 27.28 0.82 -4.52
CA ASP A 217 26.57 1.96 -5.11
C ASP A 217 25.04 1.76 -5.05
N ALA A 218 24.55 0.52 -5.13
CA ALA A 218 23.14 0.18 -4.99
C ALA A 218 22.62 0.50 -3.58
N ILE A 219 23.41 0.15 -2.56
CA ILE A 219 23.11 0.46 -1.16
C ILE A 219 23.12 1.97 -0.95
N GLU A 220 24.15 2.66 -1.43
CA GLU A 220 24.27 4.11 -1.27
C GLU A 220 23.16 4.86 -2.01
N TYR A 221 22.84 4.45 -3.23
CA TYR A 221 21.71 4.98 -3.99
C TYR A 221 20.40 4.88 -3.21
N CYS A 222 20.11 3.71 -2.64
CA CYS A 222 18.89 3.57 -1.85
C CYS A 222 18.94 4.38 -0.56
N ASN A 223 20.06 4.43 0.15
CA ASN A 223 20.18 5.17 1.41
C ASN A 223 20.11 6.69 1.24
N THR A 224 20.49 7.21 0.06
CA THR A 224 20.47 8.65 -0.26
C THR A 224 19.21 9.07 -1.01
N LEU A 225 18.36 8.12 -1.41
CA LEU A 225 17.13 8.39 -2.13
C LEU A 225 16.16 9.17 -1.25
N SER A 226 15.80 10.38 -1.69
CA SER A 226 14.65 11.12 -1.16
C SER A 226 13.48 11.00 -2.12
N LEU A 227 12.52 10.15 -1.78
CA LEU A 227 11.35 9.87 -2.62
C LEU A 227 10.07 9.88 -1.78
N ALA A 228 9.06 10.58 -2.28
CA ALA A 228 7.75 10.70 -1.62
C ALA A 228 7.83 11.25 -0.18
N SER A 229 8.79 12.15 0.09
CA SER A 229 9.09 12.73 1.41
C SER A 229 9.71 11.75 2.42
N TYR A 230 10.26 10.63 1.94
CA TYR A 230 10.97 9.65 2.74
C TYR A 230 12.44 9.60 2.34
N SER A 231 13.30 9.50 3.35
CA SER A 231 14.77 9.39 3.22
C SER A 231 15.32 8.12 3.88
N ASP A 232 14.45 7.25 4.38
CA ASP A 232 14.74 5.97 5.06
C ASP A 232 14.65 4.78 4.09
N TRP A 233 14.99 5.00 2.82
CA TRP A 233 15.02 3.95 1.81
C TRP A 233 16.27 3.08 1.97
N ARG A 234 16.13 1.80 1.67
CA ARG A 234 17.21 0.79 1.74
C ARG A 234 17.08 -0.23 0.62
N LEU A 235 18.16 -0.94 0.35
CA LEU A 235 18.12 -2.08 -0.56
C LEU A 235 17.41 -3.29 0.12
N PRO A 236 16.48 -3.98 -0.54
CA PRO A 236 15.72 -5.08 0.03
C PRO A 236 16.63 -6.27 0.32
N ASN A 237 16.31 -7.03 1.36
CA ASN A 237 16.99 -8.30 1.61
C ASN A 237 16.47 -9.40 0.65
N LYS A 238 17.13 -10.56 0.63
CA LYS A 238 16.76 -11.67 -0.27
C LYS A 238 15.31 -12.14 -0.11
N ALA A 239 14.73 -12.08 1.09
CA ALA A 239 13.37 -12.54 1.33
C ALA A 239 12.35 -11.53 0.78
N GLU A 240 12.58 -10.24 1.01
CA GLU A 240 11.79 -9.14 0.46
C GLU A 240 11.83 -9.13 -1.06
N LEU A 241 13.01 -9.32 -1.66
CA LEU A 241 13.15 -9.34 -3.12
C LEU A 241 12.38 -10.50 -3.76
N LYS A 242 12.36 -11.68 -3.12
CA LYS A 242 11.52 -12.81 -3.53
C LYS A 242 10.02 -12.50 -3.44
N ASP A 243 9.59 -11.81 -2.38
CA ASP A 243 8.19 -11.40 -2.23
C ASP A 243 7.75 -10.40 -3.30
N ILE A 244 8.64 -9.47 -3.65
CA ILE A 244 8.43 -8.50 -4.74
C ILE A 244 8.25 -9.25 -6.06
N TYR A 245 9.12 -10.21 -6.37
CA TYR A 245 9.00 -11.03 -7.57
C TYR A 245 7.69 -11.82 -7.64
N ASN A 246 7.28 -12.46 -6.55
CA ASN A 246 5.99 -13.17 -6.49
C ASN A 246 4.79 -12.25 -6.72
N SER A 247 4.99 -10.94 -6.57
CA SER A 247 3.96 -9.91 -6.72
C SER A 247 4.24 -8.99 -7.91
N ILE A 248 5.12 -9.38 -8.84
CA ILE A 248 5.63 -8.51 -9.90
C ILE A 248 4.53 -7.89 -10.77
N GLY A 249 3.42 -8.62 -10.97
CA GLY A 249 2.26 -8.15 -11.73
C GLY A 249 1.52 -6.95 -11.09
N ASN A 250 1.84 -6.58 -9.85
CA ASN A 250 1.29 -5.39 -9.21
C ASN A 250 2.11 -4.11 -9.49
N PHE A 251 3.31 -4.24 -10.07
CA PHE A 251 4.22 -3.13 -10.34
C PHE A 251 4.20 -2.76 -11.83
N LYS A 252 4.31 -1.46 -12.13
CA LYS A 252 4.23 -0.95 -13.51
C LYS A 252 5.59 -0.68 -14.13
N ASN A 253 6.57 -0.29 -13.32
CA ASN A 253 7.85 0.20 -13.77
C ASN A 253 9.00 -0.77 -13.44
N ILE A 254 8.73 -1.83 -12.69
CA ILE A 254 9.70 -2.89 -12.44
C ILE A 254 9.91 -3.71 -13.71
N THR A 255 11.15 -3.74 -14.19
CA THR A 255 11.57 -4.51 -15.38
C THR A 255 11.94 -5.96 -15.02
N LEU A 256 12.05 -6.84 -16.02
CA LEU A 256 12.35 -8.27 -15.84
C LEU A 256 13.86 -8.59 -15.76
N TYR A 257 14.70 -7.64 -15.36
CA TYR A 257 16.17 -7.79 -15.30
C TYR A 257 16.67 -8.36 -13.96
N TRP A 258 17.98 -8.28 -13.75
CA TRP A 258 18.68 -8.70 -12.54
C TRP A 258 18.67 -7.59 -11.50
N TYR A 259 18.33 -7.91 -10.26
CA TYR A 259 18.26 -6.97 -9.16
C TYR A 259 19.13 -7.40 -7.99
N TRP A 260 19.85 -6.45 -7.42
CA TRP A 260 20.59 -6.64 -6.18
C TRP A 260 19.66 -6.81 -4.97
N SER A 261 20.12 -7.59 -3.99
CA SER A 261 19.62 -7.51 -2.61
C SER A 261 20.72 -7.04 -1.67
N SER A 262 20.37 -6.56 -0.48
CA SER A 262 21.30 -6.23 0.60
C SER A 262 21.94 -7.46 1.26
N THR A 263 21.61 -8.69 0.83
CA THR A 263 22.17 -9.90 1.42
C THR A 263 23.56 -10.20 0.85
N SER A 264 24.59 -10.05 1.66
CA SER A 264 25.98 -10.37 1.33
C SER A 264 26.36 -11.78 1.83
N LYS A 265 27.14 -12.52 1.03
CA LYS A 265 27.72 -13.82 1.44
C LYS A 265 29.08 -13.63 2.10
N ASN A 266 29.91 -12.77 1.51
CA ASN A 266 31.26 -12.45 1.95
C ASN A 266 31.67 -11.06 1.41
N GLU A 267 32.93 -10.68 1.57
CA GLU A 267 33.46 -9.39 1.13
C GLU A 267 33.26 -9.13 -0.36
N ASN A 268 33.34 -10.17 -1.20
CA ASN A 268 33.31 -10.05 -2.66
C ASN A 268 31.95 -10.35 -3.29
N GLU A 269 31.08 -11.12 -2.63
CA GLU A 269 29.85 -11.65 -3.23
C GLU A 269 28.58 -11.16 -2.52
N ALA A 270 27.56 -10.87 -3.33
CA ALA A 270 26.22 -10.53 -2.89
C ALA A 270 25.14 -11.27 -3.68
N TRP A 271 23.97 -11.40 -3.07
CA TRP A 271 22.82 -12.12 -3.62
C TRP A 271 22.02 -11.21 -4.55
N TYR A 272 21.62 -11.75 -5.70
CA TYR A 272 20.82 -11.07 -6.71
C TYR A 272 19.85 -12.04 -7.38
N MET A 273 18.81 -11.50 -8.01
CA MET A 273 17.76 -12.31 -8.63
C MET A 273 17.28 -11.71 -9.95
N ARG A 274 16.97 -12.59 -10.93
CA ARG A 274 16.35 -12.22 -12.19
C ARG A 274 14.83 -12.22 -12.08
N PHE A 275 14.22 -11.10 -12.44
CA PHE A 275 12.77 -10.98 -12.41
C PHE A 275 12.09 -11.62 -13.62
N LYS A 276 12.82 -11.95 -14.70
CA LYS A 276 12.29 -12.68 -15.87
C LYS A 276 11.75 -14.08 -15.53
N ASN A 277 12.41 -14.78 -14.62
CA ASN A 277 12.17 -16.20 -14.36
C ASN A 277 12.47 -16.64 -12.93
N GLY A 278 12.81 -15.72 -12.02
CA GLY A 278 13.07 -16.03 -10.61
C GLY A 278 14.43 -16.68 -10.35
N GLN A 279 15.35 -16.66 -11.31
CA GLN A 279 16.70 -17.21 -11.11
C GLN A 279 17.46 -16.43 -10.04
N GLU A 280 18.12 -17.16 -9.12
CA GLU A 280 18.86 -16.58 -8.00
C GLU A 280 20.30 -17.09 -7.96
N PHE A 281 21.24 -16.19 -7.70
CA PHE A 281 22.67 -16.50 -7.69
C PHE A 281 23.43 -15.58 -6.71
N TRP A 282 24.71 -15.89 -6.52
CA TRP A 282 25.71 -15.01 -5.91
C TRP A 282 26.58 -14.43 -7.01
N SER A 283 26.89 -13.13 -6.94
CA SER A 283 27.73 -12.47 -7.94
C SER A 283 28.68 -11.51 -7.28
N ASN A 284 29.78 -11.22 -7.99
CA ASN A 284 30.77 -10.25 -7.54
C ASN A 284 30.11 -8.88 -7.38
N LYS A 285 30.35 -8.24 -6.24
CA LYS A 285 29.81 -6.92 -5.90
C LYS A 285 30.21 -5.81 -6.88
N SER A 286 31.26 -6.02 -7.67
CA SER A 286 31.66 -5.10 -8.75
C SER A 286 30.76 -5.18 -10.00
N ASN A 287 29.93 -6.22 -10.14
CA ASN A 287 29.04 -6.36 -11.29
C ASN A 287 27.89 -5.35 -11.23
N LEU A 288 27.34 -5.02 -12.41
CA LEU A 288 26.26 -4.05 -12.53
C LEU A 288 24.92 -4.75 -12.63
N TYR A 289 24.05 -4.54 -11.63
CA TYR A 289 22.65 -4.96 -11.64
C TYR A 289 21.75 -3.84 -11.14
N TYR A 290 20.45 -3.97 -11.40
CA TYR A 290 19.48 -2.96 -11.05
C TYR A 290 19.27 -2.85 -9.54
N SER A 291 19.10 -1.62 -9.09
CA SER A 291 18.72 -1.28 -7.72
C SER A 291 17.22 -1.04 -7.61
N LEU A 292 16.58 -1.70 -6.65
CA LEU A 292 15.18 -1.49 -6.31
C LEU A 292 15.12 -1.15 -4.83
N CYS A 293 14.69 0.05 -4.45
CA CYS A 293 14.70 0.47 -3.05
C CYS A 293 13.37 0.16 -2.34
N VAL A 294 13.46 -0.16 -1.05
CA VAL A 294 12.33 -0.43 -0.16
C VAL A 294 12.46 0.36 1.13
N ARG A 295 11.36 0.57 1.86
CA ARG A 295 11.37 1.09 3.24
C ARG A 295 10.33 0.41 4.11
N ASP A 296 10.55 0.40 5.40
CA ASP A 296 9.64 -0.20 6.38
C ASP A 296 8.42 0.71 6.66
N ILE A 297 7.30 0.11 7.06
CA ILE A 297 6.01 0.78 7.35
C ILE A 297 5.53 0.43 8.76
#